data_AF-A0A0E3Q6C6-F1
#
_entry.id   AF-A0A0E3Q6C6-F1
#
_cell.length_a   1.000
_cell.length_b   1.000
_cell.length_c   1.000
_cell.angle_alpha   90.00
_cell.angle_beta   90.00
_cell.angle_gamma   90.00
#
_symmetry.space_group_name_H-M   'P 1'
#
loop_
_entity.id
_entity.type
_entity.pdbx_description
1 polymer ?
#
loop_
_entity_poly.entity_id
_entity_poly.type
_entity_poly.pdbx_seq_one_letter_code
_entity_poly.pdbx_strand_id
1 'polypeptide(L)' 'MGFPEGLDFRNTGSLGLQLANILVEQLEGTIELQKDSGTTFKILCRENN' A
#
# COMPACT_ATOMS: atom_id res chain seq x y z
N MET A 1 -8.66 15.75 5.81
CA MET A 1 -7.21 15.44 5.85
C MET A 1 -7.07 13.98 5.48
N GLY A 2 -6.45 13.69 4.34
CA GLY A 2 -6.30 12.33 3.80
C GLY A 2 -5.07 12.26 2.91
N PHE A 3 -4.81 11.08 2.33
CA PHE A 3 -3.69 10.87 1.42
C PHE A 3 -3.81 11.80 0.20
N PRO A 4 -2.74 12.51 -0.18
CA PRO A 4 -2.82 13.52 -1.23
C PRO A 4 -3.43 12.97 -2.53
N GLU A 5 -4.28 13.75 -3.18
CA GLU A 5 -4.71 13.47 -4.54
C GLU A 5 -3.48 13.54 -5.46
N GLY A 6 -3.34 12.55 -6.35
CA GLY A 6 -2.20 12.46 -7.27
C GLY A 6 -0.92 11.83 -6.71
N LEU A 7 -0.81 11.54 -5.40
CA LEU A 7 0.33 10.78 -4.90
C LEU A 7 0.15 9.29 -5.21
N ASP A 8 1.08 8.72 -5.98
CA ASP A 8 1.17 7.29 -6.22
C ASP A 8 1.98 6.64 -5.10
N PHE A 9 1.30 5.88 -4.24
CA PHE A 9 1.96 5.20 -3.13
C PHE A 9 2.85 4.03 -3.59
N ARG A 10 2.68 3.54 -4.82
CA ARG A 10 3.52 2.49 -5.41
C ARG A 10 4.82 3.06 -5.98
N ASN A 11 4.80 4.33 -6.39
CA ASN A 11 5.97 5.07 -6.86
C ASN A 11 6.23 6.29 -5.97
N THR A 12 6.77 6.01 -4.78
CA THR A 12 6.91 6.98 -3.69
C THR A 12 8.35 7.15 -3.26
N GLY A 13 8.72 8.38 -2.88
CA GLY A 13 10.02 8.67 -2.27
C GLY A 13 10.09 8.37 -0.77
N SER A 14 8.99 7.92 -0.16
CA SER A 14 8.96 7.56 1.26
C SER A 14 9.49 6.15 1.47
N LEU A 15 10.54 6.01 2.28
CA LEU A 15 11.11 4.71 2.65
C LEU A 15 10.08 3.76 3.26
N GLY A 16 9.18 4.26 4.11
CA GLY A 16 8.17 3.41 4.75
C GLY A 16 7.19 2.79 3.76
N LEU A 17 6.75 3.57 2.76
CA LEU A 17 5.87 3.05 1.72
C LEU A 17 6.64 2.18 0.72
N GLN A 18 7.90 2.48 0.43
CA GLN A 18 8.77 1.59 -0.36
C GLN A 18 8.87 0.21 0.29
N LEU A 19 9.16 0.15 1.60
CA LEU A 19 9.22 -1.10 2.35
C LEU A 19 7.88 -1.85 2.35
N ALA A 20 6.77 -1.14 2.56
CA ALA A 20 5.45 -1.75 2.51
C ALA A 20 5.16 -2.39 1.14
N ASN A 21 5.47 -1.70 0.03
CA ASN A 21 5.31 -2.26 -1.31
C ASN A 21 6.20 -3.51 -1.53
N ILE A 22 7.49 -3.43 -1.14
CA ILE A 22 8.44 -4.54 -1.28
C ILE A 22 7.97 -5.79 -0.54
N LEU A 23 7.51 -5.62 0.72
CA LEU A 23 7.06 -6.75 1.54
C LEU A 23 5.80 -7.40 0.97
N VAL A 24 4.86 -6.59 0.46
CA VAL A 24 3.64 -7.13 -0.18
C VAL A 24 3.98 -7.89 -1.46
N GLU A 25 4.89 -7.37 -2.27
CA GLU A 25 5.36 -8.04 -3.50
C GLU A 25 6.05 -9.38 -3.19
N GLN A 26 6.92 -9.43 -2.17
CA GLN A 26 7.60 -10.67 -1.74
C GLN A 26 6.64 -11.77 -1.28
N LEU A 27 5.47 -11.40 -0.77
CA LEU A 27 4.43 -12.32 -0.32
C LEU A 27 3.43 -12.69 -1.43
N GLU A 28 3.72 -12.32 -2.69
CA GLU A 28 2.78 -12.43 -3.82
C GLU A 28 1.42 -11.78 -3.48
N GLY A 29 1.44 -10.75 -2.64
CA GLY A 29 0.27 -10.06 -2.14
C GLY A 29 -0.14 -8.88 -3.02
N THR A 30 -1.28 -8.29 -2.68
CA THR A 30 -1.78 -7.07 -3.30
C THR A 30 -2.00 -5.99 -2.25
N ILE A 31 -1.76 -4.74 -2.63
CA ILE A 31 -2.02 -3.56 -1.80
C ILE A 31 -2.88 -2.56 -2.57
N GLU A 32 -3.96 -2.11 -1.95
CA GLU A 32 -4.92 -1.14 -2.50
C GLU A 32 -5.08 0.05 -1.57
N LEU A 33 -5.32 1.23 -2.14
CA LEU A 33 -5.56 2.46 -1.41
C LEU A 33 -7.01 2.92 -1.63
N GLN A 34 -7.78 3.01 -0.55
CA GLN A 34 -9.12 3.57 -0.53
C GLN A 34 -9.10 4.95 0.11
N LYS A 35 -9.72 5.92 -0.57
CA LYS A 35 -9.74 7.34 -0.19
C LYS A 35 -11.19 7.79 -0.03
N ASP A 36 -11.84 7.31 1.03
CA ASP A 36 -13.23 7.64 1.34
C ASP A 36 -13.24 8.79 2.37
N SER A 37 -13.78 8.57 3.58
CA SER A 37 -13.69 9.51 4.71
C SER A 37 -12.31 9.53 5.39
N GLY A 38 -11.26 9.11 4.69
CA GLY A 38 -9.92 8.95 5.26
C GLY A 38 -8.95 8.27 4.28
N THR A 39 -8.01 7.51 4.83
CA THR A 39 -7.00 6.80 4.05
C THR A 39 -6.87 5.40 4.59
N THR A 40 -7.17 4.42 3.74
CA THR A 40 -7.11 3.01 4.11
C THR A 40 -6.27 2.26 3.10
N PHE A 41 -5.22 1.61 3.58
CA PHE A 41 -4.47 0.62 2.80
C PHE A 41 -5.04 -0.77 3.11
N LYS A 42 -5.50 -1.48 2.09
CA LYS A 42 -5.92 -2.88 2.19
C LYS A 42 -4.82 -3.74 1.61
N ILE A 43 -4.33 -4.70 2.41
CA ILE A 43 -3.30 -5.64 2.00
C ILE A 43 -3.91 -7.04 2.04
N LEU A 44 -3.79 -7.76 0.93
CA LEU A 44 -4.19 -9.16 0.81
C LEU A 44 -2.97 -9.99 0.47
N CYS A 45 -2.60 -10.90 1.35
CA CYS A 45 -1.50 -11.84 1.15
C CYS A 45 -2.04 -13.27 1.14
N ARG A 46 -1.37 -14.18 0.43
CA ARG A 46 -1.66 -15.60 0.53
C ARG A 46 -1.20 -16.09 1.90
N GLU A 47 -2.06 -16.85 2.57
CA GLU A 47 -1.66 -17.58 3.77
C GLU A 47 -0.85 -18.81 3.33
N ASN A 48 0.41 -18.89 3.77
CA ASN A 48 1.20 -20.11 3.65
C ASN A 48 0.92 -20.97 4.90
N ASN A 49 0.32 -22.15 4.68
CA ASN A 49 0.22 -23.21 5.69
C ASN A 49 1.53 -24.00 5.76
#